data_AF-A0A8D0FRC5-F1
#
_entry.id   AF-A0A8D0FRC5-F1
#
_cell.length_a   1.000
_cell.length_b   1.000
_cell.length_c   1.000
_cell.angle_alpha   90.00
_cell.angle_beta   90.00
_cell.angle_gamma   90.00
#
_symmetry.space_group_name_H-M   'P 1'
#
loop_
_entity.id
_entity.type
_entity.pdbx_description
1 polymer ?
#
loop_
_entity_poly.entity_id
_entity_poly.type
_entity_poly.pdbx_seq_one_letter_code
_entity_poly.pdbx_strand_id
1 'polypeptide(L)'
;QKLKNNIPYPLLCTIAYLSCNIKILSSYLKDSADSKHPLFIKILDSVRGSPAPNVPAKLYKEAADGTWELQTNDNGELHEITTKEQFATGKYKIELDTASYWKKLGLNPFHHHADVVFTANDAGYRHYSIAVFLSPFSYSTTAVVSEPVE
;
A
#
# COMPACT_ATOMS: atom_id res chain seq x y z
N GLN A 1 -13.10 2.86 46.21
CA GLN A 1 -13.94 2.35 45.11
C GLN A 1 -13.09 2.29 43.84
N LYS A 2 -12.95 1.10 43.24
CA LYS A 2 -12.21 0.89 41.99
C LYS A 2 -12.80 1.76 40.89
N LEU A 3 -12.02 2.68 40.33
CA LEU A 3 -12.28 3.31 39.02
C LEU A 3 -12.24 2.18 37.98
N LYS A 4 -13.41 1.61 37.64
CA LYS A 4 -13.53 0.72 36.50
C LYS A 4 -13.37 1.58 35.25
N ASN A 5 -12.26 1.37 34.55
CA ASN A 5 -11.99 1.84 33.20
C ASN A 5 -13.10 1.38 32.24
N ASN A 6 -14.21 2.09 32.19
CA ASN A 6 -15.24 1.92 31.16
C ASN A 6 -14.85 2.79 29.97
N ILE A 7 -13.80 2.36 29.26
CA ILE A 7 -13.53 2.90 27.93
C ILE A 7 -14.69 2.41 27.04
N PRO A 8 -15.41 3.31 26.34
CA PRO A 8 -16.52 2.88 25.50
C PRO A 8 -16.01 1.96 24.38
N TYR A 9 -16.75 0.88 24.12
CA TYR A 9 -16.43 -0.11 23.08
C TYR A 9 -15.96 0.46 21.73
N PRO A 10 -16.57 1.52 21.16
CA PRO A 10 -16.04 2.13 19.93
C PRO A 10 -14.61 2.66 20.10
N LEU A 11 -14.28 3.26 21.24
CA LEU A 11 -12.95 3.78 21.53
C LEU A 11 -11.93 2.65 21.77
N LEU A 12 -12.35 1.55 22.39
CA LEU A 12 -11.54 0.32 22.49
C LEU A 12 -11.23 -0.27 21.11
N CYS A 13 -12.22 -0.32 20.21
CA CYS A 13 -12.03 -0.75 18.82
C CYS A 13 -11.07 0.18 18.06
N THR A 14 -11.19 1.50 18.23
CA THR A 14 -10.27 2.46 17.60
C THR A 14 -8.84 2.31 18.11
N ILE A 15 -8.65 2.12 19.43
CA ILE A 15 -7.32 1.91 20.02
C ILE A 15 -6.72 0.57 19.57
N ALA A 16 -7.52 -0.49 19.50
CA ALA A 16 -7.09 -1.79 18.97
C ALA A 16 -6.69 -1.70 17.49
N TYR A 17 -7.49 -0.99 16.69
CA TYR A 17 -7.18 -0.69 15.29
C TYR A 17 -5.86 0.06 15.17
N LEU A 18 -5.69 1.16 15.91
CA LEU A 18 -4.47 1.99 15.85
C LEU A 18 -3.23 1.21 16.30
N SER A 19 -3.32 0.45 17.39
CA SER A 19 -2.20 -0.34 17.91
C SER A 19 -1.82 -1.53 17.02
N CYS A 20 -2.79 -2.18 16.37
CA CYS A 20 -2.53 -3.23 15.38
C CYS A 20 -1.81 -2.63 14.15
N ASN A 21 -2.31 -1.51 13.63
CA ASN A 21 -1.69 -0.81 12.50
C ASN A 21 -0.27 -0.35 12.83
N ILE A 22 0.02 0.12 14.06
CA ILE A 22 1.37 0.52 14.48
C ILE A 22 2.35 -0.66 14.51
N LYS A 23 1.94 -1.82 15.06
CA LYS A 23 2.81 -3.01 15.08
C LYS A 23 3.11 -3.52 13.67
N ILE A 24 2.11 -3.51 12.81
CA ILE A 24 2.26 -3.91 11.41
C ILE A 24 3.12 -2.89 10.64
N LEU A 25 2.97 -1.59 10.92
CA LEU A 25 3.81 -0.55 10.34
C LEU A 25 5.27 -0.68 10.81
N SER A 26 5.51 -1.08 12.05
CA SER A 26 6.87 -1.29 12.56
C SER A 26 7.57 -2.48 11.92
N SER A 27 6.88 -3.59 11.64
CA SER A 27 7.47 -4.69 10.87
C SER A 27 7.66 -4.31 9.41
N TYR A 28 6.75 -3.51 8.86
CA TYR A 28 6.84 -2.96 7.51
C TYR A 28 8.07 -2.08 7.30
N LEU A 29 8.36 -1.15 8.23
CA LEU A 29 9.55 -0.30 8.15
C LEU A 29 10.86 -1.10 8.15
N LYS A 30 10.84 -2.28 8.78
CA LYS A 30 11.99 -3.18 8.81
C LYS A 30 12.17 -3.92 7.48
N ASP A 31 11.08 -4.39 6.87
CA ASP A 31 11.13 -5.06 5.55
C ASP A 31 11.48 -4.09 4.42
N SER A 32 11.01 -2.83 4.48
CA SER A 32 11.30 -1.80 3.47
C SER A 32 12.77 -1.44 3.38
N ALA A 33 13.47 -1.45 4.52
CA ALA A 33 14.87 -1.04 4.59
C ALA A 33 15.83 -2.05 3.93
N ASP A 34 15.39 -3.31 3.73
CA ASP A 34 16.21 -4.41 3.20
C ASP A 34 15.87 -4.77 1.74
N SER A 35 14.93 -4.02 1.12
CA SER A 35 14.50 -4.27 -0.25
C SER A 35 15.52 -3.76 -1.26
N LYS A 36 16.06 -4.67 -2.09
CA LYS A 36 16.87 -4.36 -3.28
C LYS A 36 16.06 -3.69 -4.41
N HIS A 37 14.74 -3.65 -4.28
CA HIS A 37 13.84 -3.11 -5.31
C HIS A 37 13.56 -1.62 -5.08
N PRO A 38 13.60 -0.78 -6.14
CA PRO A 38 13.31 0.65 -6.06
C PRO A 38 11.89 0.97 -5.60
N LEU A 39 10.94 0.07 -5.87
CA LEU A 39 9.54 0.22 -5.50
C LEU A 39 9.08 -1.07 -4.82
N PHE A 40 8.58 -0.93 -3.60
CA PHE A 40 7.99 -1.99 -2.81
C PHE A 40 6.59 -1.59 -2.36
N ILE A 41 5.63 -2.50 -2.44
CA ILE A 41 4.28 -2.30 -1.93
C ILE A 41 3.92 -3.37 -0.90
N LYS A 42 3.23 -2.97 0.16
CA LYS A 42 2.61 -3.89 1.12
C LYS A 42 1.15 -3.53 1.29
N ILE A 43 0.28 -4.52 1.12
CA ILE A 43 -1.17 -4.35 1.24
C ILE A 43 -1.65 -5.13 2.46
N LEU A 44 -2.42 -4.46 3.30
CA LEU A 44 -2.87 -4.94 4.60
C LEU A 44 -4.39 -4.87 4.69
N ASP A 45 -4.97 -5.92 5.24
CA ASP A 45 -6.39 -6.02 5.56
C ASP A 45 -6.60 -5.57 7.01
N SER A 46 -7.16 -4.37 7.18
CA SER A 46 -7.39 -3.81 8.50
C SER A 46 -8.59 -4.40 9.23
N VAL A 47 -9.46 -5.15 8.54
CA VAL A 47 -10.57 -5.89 9.16
C VAL A 47 -10.04 -7.17 9.82
N ARG A 48 -9.14 -7.88 9.15
CA ARG A 48 -8.56 -9.14 9.64
C ARG A 48 -7.26 -8.96 10.41
N GLY A 49 -6.64 -7.77 10.34
CA GLY A 49 -5.37 -7.48 10.99
C GLY A 49 -4.20 -8.27 10.39
N SER A 50 -4.25 -8.56 9.09
CA SER A 50 -3.30 -9.44 8.39
C SER A 50 -2.88 -8.84 7.04
N PRO A 51 -1.84 -9.37 6.38
CA PRO A 51 -1.63 -9.09 4.96
C PRO A 51 -2.88 -9.38 4.13
N ALA A 52 -3.08 -8.60 3.07
CA ALA A 52 -4.10 -8.81 2.06
C ALA A 52 -3.46 -9.51 0.85
N PRO A 53 -3.38 -10.85 0.83
CA PRO A 53 -2.76 -11.57 -0.28
C PRO A 53 -3.62 -11.48 -1.54
N ASN A 54 -2.96 -11.57 -2.71
CA ASN A 54 -3.60 -11.70 -4.02
C ASN A 54 -4.56 -10.56 -4.37
N VAL A 55 -4.28 -9.35 -3.89
CA VAL A 55 -4.93 -8.12 -4.38
C VAL A 55 -4.34 -7.80 -5.75
N PRO A 56 -5.12 -7.83 -6.84
CA PRO A 56 -4.60 -7.47 -8.15
C PRO A 56 -4.11 -6.03 -8.14
N ALA A 57 -2.89 -5.81 -8.62
CA ALA A 57 -2.25 -4.52 -8.62
C ALA A 57 -1.64 -4.21 -9.99
N LYS A 58 -1.82 -2.97 -10.44
CA LYS A 58 -1.27 -2.47 -11.71
C LYS A 58 -0.49 -1.19 -11.45
N LEU A 59 0.72 -1.13 -11.96
CA LEU A 59 1.58 0.04 -12.03
C LEU A 59 1.47 0.64 -13.42
N TYR A 60 1.24 1.95 -13.46
CA TYR A 60 1.25 2.75 -14.67
C TYR A 60 2.29 3.85 -14.54
N LYS A 61 2.83 4.28 -15.68
CA LYS A 61 3.64 5.49 -15.80
C LYS A 61 2.93 6.49 -16.70
N GLU A 62 2.96 7.76 -16.33
CA GLU A 62 2.39 8.83 -17.15
C GLU A 62 3.30 9.09 -18.37
N ALA A 63 2.74 9.03 -19.56
CA ALA A 63 3.39 9.39 -20.81
C ALA A 63 3.38 10.92 -21.01
N ALA A 64 4.14 11.40 -22.00
CA ALA A 64 4.27 12.83 -22.29
C ALA A 64 2.95 13.52 -22.69
N ASP A 65 1.98 12.74 -23.20
CA ASP A 65 0.64 13.21 -23.56
C ASP A 65 -0.37 13.16 -22.39
N GLY A 66 0.07 12.74 -21.20
CA GLY A 66 -0.76 12.61 -20.00
C GLY A 66 -1.53 11.29 -19.90
N THR A 67 -1.31 10.34 -20.83
CA THR A 67 -1.92 9.01 -20.76
C THR A 67 -1.17 8.10 -19.78
N TRP A 68 -1.85 7.08 -19.24
CA TRP A 68 -1.27 6.12 -18.32
C TRP A 68 -0.87 4.83 -19.05
N GLU A 69 0.43 4.56 -19.13
CA GLU A 69 0.99 3.37 -19.76
C GLU A 69 1.26 2.27 -18.74
N LEU A 70 0.70 1.08 -18.96
CA LEU A 70 0.86 -0.08 -18.08
C LEU A 70 2.32 -0.54 -18.05
N GLN A 71 2.90 -0.64 -16.85
CA GLN A 71 4.27 -1.10 -16.63
C GLN A 71 4.33 -2.55 -16.12
N THR A 72 3.20 -3.13 -15.73
CA THR A 72 3.13 -4.46 -15.11
C THR A 72 2.81 -5.53 -16.14
N ASN A 73 3.51 -6.66 -16.04
CA ASN A 73 3.19 -7.86 -16.82
C ASN A 73 1.86 -8.47 -16.31
N ASP A 74 1.20 -9.27 -17.16
CA ASP A 74 -0.17 -9.79 -16.98
C ASP A 74 -0.43 -10.57 -15.67
N ASN A 75 0.61 -10.93 -14.92
CA ASN A 75 0.49 -11.68 -13.67
C ASN A 75 0.11 -10.81 -12.45
N GLY A 76 0.16 -9.47 -12.55
CA GLY A 76 -0.38 -8.56 -11.54
C GLY A 76 0.33 -8.58 -10.17
N GLU A 77 1.47 -9.25 -10.06
CA GLU A 77 2.28 -9.30 -8.83
C GLU A 77 3.26 -8.13 -8.81
N LEU A 78 3.01 -7.14 -7.94
CA LEU A 78 3.81 -5.91 -7.88
C LEU A 78 5.27 -6.14 -7.42
N HIS A 79 5.59 -7.32 -6.89
CA HIS A 79 6.88 -7.64 -6.30
C HIS A 79 8.04 -7.75 -7.31
N GLU A 80 7.76 -7.96 -8.60
CA GLU A 80 8.80 -8.15 -9.63
C GLU A 80 8.90 -7.00 -10.65
N ILE A 81 8.18 -5.91 -10.42
CA ILE A 81 7.78 -5.04 -11.53
C ILE A 81 8.85 -4.05 -11.98
N THR A 82 9.92 -3.89 -11.24
CA THR A 82 10.84 -2.79 -11.54
C THR A 82 12.26 -3.07 -11.08
N THR A 83 13.16 -3.19 -12.06
CA THR A 83 14.59 -2.99 -11.84
C THR A 83 14.89 -1.48 -11.80
N LYS A 84 16.08 -1.11 -11.30
CA LYS A 84 16.54 0.29 -11.25
C LYS A 84 16.42 0.99 -12.61
N GLU A 85 16.65 0.26 -13.70
CA GLU A 85 16.62 0.77 -15.06
C GLU A 85 15.20 1.08 -15.56
N GLN A 86 14.20 0.35 -15.06
CA GLN A 86 12.79 0.53 -15.41
C GLN A 86 12.14 1.66 -14.59
N PHE A 87 12.67 1.96 -13.40
CA PHE A 87 12.18 3.02 -12.52
C PHE A 87 12.75 4.41 -12.81
N ALA A 88 12.57 4.89 -14.05
CA ALA A 88 13.02 6.22 -14.40
C ALA A 88 12.19 7.32 -13.71
N THR A 89 12.69 8.55 -13.72
CA THR A 89 11.94 9.74 -13.27
C THR A 89 10.61 9.87 -14.01
N GLY A 90 9.54 10.20 -13.28
CA GLY A 90 8.21 10.38 -13.86
C GLY A 90 7.09 10.30 -12.83
N LYS A 91 5.84 10.45 -13.28
CA LYS A 91 4.66 10.19 -12.45
C LYS A 91 4.22 8.74 -12.62
N TYR A 92 3.94 8.10 -11.50
CA TYR A 92 3.50 6.71 -11.43
C TYR A 92 2.12 6.64 -10.76
N LYS A 93 1.33 5.66 -11.18
CA LYS A 93 0.05 5.31 -10.56
C LYS A 93 0.04 3.82 -10.23
N ILE A 94 -0.24 3.49 -8.98
CA ILE A 94 -0.55 2.12 -8.56
C ILE A 94 -2.06 2.04 -8.38
N GLU A 95 -2.71 1.16 -9.14
CA GLU A 95 -4.13 0.85 -9.05
C GLU A 95 -4.30 -0.52 -8.41
N LEU A 96 -4.99 -0.57 -7.27
CA LEU A 96 -5.30 -1.79 -6.55
C LEU A 96 -6.78 -2.15 -6.75
N ASP A 97 -7.06 -3.34 -7.25
CA ASP A 97 -8.44 -3.85 -7.38
C ASP A 97 -8.97 -4.35 -6.03
N THR A 98 -9.29 -3.37 -5.18
CA THR A 98 -9.85 -3.59 -3.86
C THR A 98 -11.28 -4.14 -3.94
N ALA A 99 -12.03 -3.82 -5.00
CA ALA A 99 -13.38 -4.31 -5.16
C ALA A 99 -13.43 -5.82 -5.35
N SER A 100 -12.64 -6.36 -6.27
CA SER A 100 -12.54 -7.81 -6.49
C SER A 100 -12.04 -8.53 -5.25
N TYR A 101 -11.07 -7.94 -4.54
CA TYR A 101 -10.57 -8.49 -3.28
C TYR A 101 -11.68 -8.65 -2.22
N TRP A 102 -12.45 -7.59 -1.94
CA TRP A 102 -13.51 -7.65 -0.93
C TRP A 102 -14.69 -8.53 -1.36
N LYS A 103 -15.05 -8.53 -2.65
CA LYS A 103 -16.10 -9.40 -3.19
C LYS A 103 -15.76 -10.89 -3.04
N LYS A 104 -14.50 -11.29 -3.24
CA LYS A 104 -14.03 -12.67 -3.00
C LYS A 104 -14.21 -13.10 -1.54
N LEU A 105 -14.22 -12.13 -0.60
CA LEU A 105 -14.45 -12.35 0.82
C LEU A 105 -15.93 -12.21 1.22
N GLY A 106 -16.84 -12.04 0.25
CA GLY A 106 -18.28 -11.91 0.50
C GLY A 106 -18.70 -10.54 1.04
N LEU A 107 -17.85 -9.51 0.92
CA LEU A 107 -18.14 -8.15 1.37
C LEU A 107 -18.48 -7.24 0.18
N ASN A 108 -19.33 -6.25 0.44
CA ASN A 108 -19.67 -5.21 -0.52
C ASN A 108 -18.86 -3.94 -0.19
N PRO A 109 -17.75 -3.70 -0.91
CA PRO A 109 -16.92 -2.53 -0.67
C PRO A 109 -17.53 -1.27 -1.27
N PHE A 110 -17.15 -0.12 -0.71
CA PHE A 110 -17.52 1.20 -1.22
C PHE A 110 -16.68 1.62 -2.44
N HIS A 111 -15.37 1.37 -2.38
CA HIS A 111 -14.43 1.77 -3.42
C HIS A 111 -14.37 0.72 -4.54
N HIS A 112 -14.29 1.18 -5.79
CA HIS A 112 -14.08 0.30 -6.94
C HIS A 112 -12.62 -0.16 -7.07
N HIS A 113 -11.68 0.71 -6.72
CA HIS A 113 -10.24 0.45 -6.65
C HIS A 113 -9.62 1.48 -5.68
N ALA A 114 -8.35 1.29 -5.34
CA ALA A 114 -7.57 2.28 -4.62
C ALA A 114 -6.39 2.71 -5.50
N ASP A 115 -6.32 3.99 -5.81
CA ASP A 115 -5.22 4.58 -6.58
C ASP A 115 -4.20 5.26 -5.65
N VAL A 116 -2.92 5.04 -5.96
CA VAL A 116 -1.78 5.73 -5.34
C VAL A 116 -0.98 6.38 -6.47
N VAL A 117 -1.08 7.70 -6.60
CA VAL A 117 -0.39 8.48 -7.64
C VAL A 117 0.72 9.29 -6.99
N PHE A 118 1.94 9.20 -7.53
CA PHE A 118 3.10 9.90 -6.98
C PHE A 118 4.16 10.20 -8.04
N THR A 119 4.99 11.19 -7.79
CA THR A 119 6.18 11.49 -8.59
C THR A 119 7.38 10.72 -8.02
N ALA A 120 8.10 10.01 -8.88
CA ALA A 120 9.31 9.29 -8.51
C ALA A 120 10.57 9.92 -9.11
N ASN A 121 11.65 9.89 -8.35
CA ASN A 121 13.02 10.22 -8.76
C ASN A 121 13.22 11.62 -9.38
N ASP A 122 12.41 12.60 -8.99
CA ASP A 122 12.57 14.01 -9.42
C ASP A 122 13.81 14.68 -8.81
N ALA A 123 14.19 14.27 -7.61
CA ALA A 123 15.36 14.75 -6.87
C ALA A 123 16.40 13.64 -6.63
N GLY A 124 16.59 12.77 -7.64
CA GLY A 124 17.55 11.66 -7.60
C GLY A 124 16.91 10.30 -7.31
N TYR A 125 17.67 9.22 -7.54
CA TYR A 125 17.20 7.85 -7.36
C TYR A 125 16.94 7.54 -5.87
N ARG A 126 15.73 7.05 -5.56
CA ARG A 126 15.29 6.72 -4.19
C ARG A 126 14.56 5.39 -4.17
N HIS A 127 14.49 4.77 -2.99
CA HIS A 127 13.66 3.61 -2.74
C HIS A 127 12.32 4.05 -2.14
N TYR A 128 11.24 3.52 -2.71
CA TYR A 128 9.86 3.83 -2.34
C TYR A 128 9.23 2.59 -1.76
N SER A 129 8.83 2.68 -0.50
CA SER A 129 8.00 1.67 0.13
C SER A 129 6.62 2.26 0.39
N ILE A 130 5.61 1.69 -0.25
CA ILE A 130 4.21 2.10 -0.10
C ILE A 130 3.45 1.05 0.71
N ALA A 131 2.77 1.48 1.77
CA ALA A 131 1.87 0.64 2.56
C ALA A 131 0.43 1.10 2.36
N VAL A 132 -0.44 0.16 2.03
CA VAL A 132 -1.87 0.39 1.86
C VAL A 132 -2.66 -0.44 2.85
N PHE A 133 -3.53 0.22 3.60
CA PHE A 133 -4.41 -0.35 4.61
C PHE A 133 -5.84 -0.34 4.07
N LEU A 134 -6.43 -1.52 3.92
CA LEU A 134 -7.74 -1.68 3.31
C LEU A 134 -8.79 -1.98 4.38
N SER A 135 -9.91 -1.27 4.29
CA SER A 135 -11.19 -1.61 4.87
C SER A 135 -12.28 -1.54 3.78
N PRO A 136 -13.44 -2.20 3.93
CA PRO A 136 -14.46 -2.20 2.87
C PRO A 136 -14.95 -0.78 2.50
N PHE A 137 -14.95 0.15 3.45
CA PHE A 137 -15.45 1.52 3.28
C PHE A 137 -14.38 2.60 3.40
N SER A 138 -13.10 2.23 3.54
CA SER A 138 -12.00 3.18 3.70
C SER A 138 -10.69 2.53 3.27
N TYR A 139 -9.77 3.32 2.75
CA TYR A 139 -8.38 2.90 2.65
C TYR A 139 -7.47 4.03 3.07
N SER A 140 -6.29 3.66 3.55
CA SER A 140 -5.21 4.61 3.84
C SER A 140 -3.96 4.17 3.12
N THR A 141 -3.22 5.13 2.58
CA THR A 141 -1.94 4.90 1.94
C THR A 141 -0.87 5.74 2.62
N THR A 142 0.30 5.17 2.80
CA THR A 142 1.49 5.86 3.32
C THR A 142 2.70 5.44 2.50
N ALA A 143 3.64 6.37 2.35
CA ALA A 143 4.89 6.13 1.64
C ALA A 143 6.07 6.45 2.55
N VAL A 144 7.07 5.57 2.51
CA VAL A 144 8.38 5.75 3.12
C VAL A 144 9.36 5.83 1.97
N VAL A 145 10.08 6.94 1.89
CA VAL A 145 11.05 7.18 0.84
C VAL A 145 12.42 7.29 1.49
N SER A 146 13.36 6.45 1.03
CA SER A 146 14.73 6.41 1.53
C SER A 146 15.73 6.56 0.40
N GLU A 147 16.94 6.98 0.74
CA GLU A 147 18.07 6.89 -0.18
C GLU A 147 18.43 5.41 -0.39
N PRO A 148 18.98 5.04 -1.56
CA PRO A 148 19.50 3.70 -1.79
C PRO A 148 20.61 3.39 -0.77
N VAL A 149 20.55 2.21 -0.17
CA VAL A 149 21.64 1.69 0.67
C VAL A 149 22.73 1.20 -0.29
N GLU A 150 23.94 1.77 -0.20
CA GLU A 150 25.13 1.32 -0.95
C GLU A 150 25.53 -0.12 -0.62
#